data_AF-A0A485PCK0-F1
#
_entry.id   AF-A0A485PCK0-F1
#
_cell.length_a   1.000
_cell.length_b   1.000
_cell.length_c   1.000
_cell.angle_alpha   90.00
_cell.angle_beta   90.00
_cell.angle_gamma   90.00
#
_symmetry.space_group_name_H-M   'P 1'
#
loop_
_entity.id
_entity.type
_entity.pdbx_description
1 polymer ?
#
loop_
_entity_poly.entity_id
_entity_poly.type
_entity_poly.pdbx_seq_one_letter_code
_entity_poly.pdbx_strand_id
1 'polypeptide(L)'
;MGIWLRLAFLLLLLLGLGQSAWPAAVALALRWLLGDSIFCVLLGLAMLARPWLYPWMPNWLSLVAAALMLAVLPARPPPGLRWLPADLAYVFGILHLGLNIKARMSRRPPNTFVDTFERRAQAQPDRAPLVWKGPGGRSVTFRELDERACQAVWALKAELGSLTGLLAGEPAALLVLPSQTILALGLWLGLAKLGCPVAWINPHARGAPLLHSVLSSGAQLLVVDPDLQENLEEVLPKLQAENIRCFYLSHSSPTPGVGALGAALDVAPTDPVPADLRARITSKSPALFIYTSGTTGLPKPAIVTQERLLQICKMLSLGGVTADDVVYTVLPLYHVMGLILGILGCLELGATCVLAPKFSASCFWDDCRQHGVTVILYVGEVLRYLCNTPQVRC
;
A
#
# COMPACT_ATOMS: atom_id res chain seq x y z
N MET A 1 20.87 -45.87 4.33
CA MET A 1 21.07 -46.66 3.10
C MET A 1 22.55 -46.66 2.78
N GLY A 2 23.22 -47.82 2.89
CA GLY A 2 24.69 -47.93 2.82
C GLY A 2 25.26 -47.52 1.46
N ILE A 3 26.49 -46.99 1.48
CA ILE A 3 27.27 -46.56 0.30
C ILE A 3 27.27 -47.60 -0.83
N TRP A 4 27.28 -48.88 -0.49
CA TRP A 4 27.28 -49.99 -1.42
C TRP A 4 25.98 -50.12 -2.22
N LEU A 5 24.82 -49.83 -1.62
CA LEU A 5 23.54 -49.84 -2.32
C LEU A 5 23.43 -48.65 -3.30
N ARG A 6 24.04 -47.52 -2.94
CA ARG A 6 24.12 -46.33 -3.79
C ARG A 6 25.05 -46.55 -4.99
N LEU A 7 26.17 -47.22 -4.77
CA LEU A 7 27.12 -47.59 -5.83
C LEU A 7 26.53 -48.62 -6.79
N ALA A 8 25.80 -49.62 -6.28
CA ALA A 8 25.11 -50.61 -7.12
C ALA A 8 24.03 -49.97 -8.02
N PHE A 9 23.27 -49.00 -7.49
CA PHE A 9 22.27 -48.25 -8.25
C PHE A 9 22.91 -47.33 -9.31
N LEU A 10 24.06 -46.72 -8.98
CA LEU A 10 24.85 -45.92 -9.92
C LEU A 10 25.39 -46.79 -11.07
N LEU A 11 25.86 -48.00 -10.76
CA LEU A 11 26.41 -48.94 -11.74
C LEU A 11 25.34 -49.42 -12.74
N LEU A 12 24.12 -49.70 -12.24
CA LEU A 12 22.96 -50.06 -13.07
C LEU A 12 22.51 -48.93 -14.00
N LEU A 13 22.58 -47.67 -13.54
CA LEU A 13 22.30 -46.47 -14.34
C LEU A 13 23.37 -46.22 -15.41
N LEU A 14 24.63 -46.54 -15.12
CA LEU A 14 25.77 -46.38 -16.04
C LEU A 14 25.82 -47.45 -17.12
N LEU A 15 25.40 -48.68 -16.82
CA LEU A 15 25.40 -49.81 -17.77
C LEU A 15 24.24 -49.76 -18.79
N GLY A 16 23.16 -48.99 -18.52
CA GLY A 16 21.98 -48.91 -19.38
C GLY A 16 22.05 -47.90 -20.54
N LEU A 17 23.15 -47.16 -20.70
CA LEU A 17 23.27 -46.03 -21.64
C LEU A 17 24.51 -46.19 -22.53
N GLY A 18 24.41 -47.02 -23.56
CA GLY A 18 25.51 -47.32 -24.48
C GLY A 18 25.88 -46.18 -25.45
N GLN A 19 26.54 -45.12 -24.94
CA GLN A 19 27.57 -44.25 -25.57
C GLN A 19 27.62 -42.81 -24.98
N SER A 20 28.82 -42.21 -25.03
CA SER A 20 29.36 -40.86 -24.68
C SER A 20 28.67 -39.84 -23.75
N ALA A 21 27.69 -40.21 -22.91
CA ALA A 21 27.11 -39.32 -21.91
C ALA A 21 27.94 -39.15 -20.61
N TRP A 22 29.21 -39.55 -20.62
CA TRP A 22 30.08 -39.60 -19.44
C TRP A 22 30.22 -38.24 -18.70
N PRO A 23 30.38 -37.09 -19.38
CA PRO A 23 30.51 -35.81 -18.69
C PRO A 23 29.21 -35.39 -17.97
N ALA A 24 28.05 -35.67 -18.56
CA ALA A 24 26.75 -35.30 -18.00
C ALA A 24 26.35 -36.18 -16.81
N ALA A 25 26.59 -37.50 -16.90
CA ALA A 25 26.35 -38.44 -15.82
C ALA A 25 27.29 -38.20 -14.63
N VAL A 26 28.57 -37.88 -14.88
CA VAL A 26 29.55 -37.52 -13.85
C VAL A 26 29.22 -36.18 -13.21
N ALA A 27 28.82 -35.16 -13.99
CA ALA A 27 28.36 -33.88 -13.45
C ALA A 27 27.07 -34.04 -12.61
N LEU A 28 26.16 -34.92 -13.02
CA LEU A 28 24.97 -35.28 -12.24
C LEU A 28 25.32 -35.98 -10.93
N ALA A 29 26.22 -36.96 -10.97
CA ALA A 29 26.66 -37.70 -9.79
C ALA A 29 27.41 -36.80 -8.79
N LEU A 30 28.23 -35.86 -9.29
CA LEU A 30 28.92 -34.86 -8.47
C LEU A 30 27.94 -33.87 -7.83
N ARG A 31 26.92 -33.37 -8.56
CA ARG A 31 25.88 -32.50 -8.00
C ARG A 31 25.02 -33.19 -6.94
N TRP A 32 24.71 -34.48 -7.15
CA TRP A 32 24.04 -35.31 -6.15
C TRP A 32 24.90 -35.56 -4.91
N LEU A 33 26.20 -35.82 -5.08
CA LEU A 33 27.15 -35.97 -3.97
C LEU A 33 27.31 -34.67 -3.15
N LEU A 34 27.21 -33.52 -3.82
CA LEU A 34 27.33 -32.18 -3.23
C LEU A 34 26.02 -31.64 -2.63
N GLY A 35 24.93 -32.43 -2.66
CA GLY A 35 23.66 -32.07 -2.01
C GLY A 35 22.83 -31.02 -2.76
N ASP A 36 23.07 -30.82 -4.06
CA ASP A 36 22.36 -29.83 -4.87
C ASP A 36 20.95 -30.33 -5.24
N SER A 37 19.92 -29.70 -4.66
CA SER A 37 18.51 -30.03 -4.91
C SER A 37 18.02 -29.76 -6.34
N ILE A 38 18.79 -28.99 -7.14
CA ILE A 38 18.52 -28.78 -8.57
C ILE A 38 18.63 -30.11 -9.33
N PHE A 39 19.39 -31.07 -8.81
CA PHE A 39 19.54 -32.42 -9.35
C PHE A 39 18.20 -33.16 -9.50
N CYS A 40 17.38 -33.19 -8.45
CA CYS A 40 16.12 -33.94 -8.45
C CYS A 40 15.11 -33.34 -9.44
N VAL A 41 15.11 -32.01 -9.58
CA VAL A 41 14.22 -31.28 -10.49
C VAL A 41 14.65 -31.48 -11.95
N LEU A 42 15.94 -31.34 -12.26
CA LEU A 42 16.45 -31.56 -13.61
C LEU A 42 16.31 -33.01 -14.07
N LEU A 43 16.55 -33.98 -13.17
CA LEU A 43 16.36 -35.40 -13.45
C LEU A 43 14.87 -35.73 -13.63
N GLY A 44 13.98 -35.14 -12.82
CA GLY A 44 12.53 -35.27 -12.97
C GLY A 44 12.01 -34.69 -14.29
N LEU A 45 12.45 -33.48 -14.67
CA LEU A 45 12.12 -32.85 -15.94
C LEU A 45 12.66 -33.65 -17.14
N ALA A 46 13.88 -34.17 -17.05
CA ALA A 46 14.46 -35.02 -18.09
C ALA A 46 13.72 -36.36 -18.24
N MET A 47 13.23 -36.95 -17.14
CA MET A 47 12.41 -38.17 -17.16
C MET A 47 11.00 -37.91 -17.72
N LEU A 48 10.40 -36.76 -17.39
CA LEU A 48 9.07 -36.35 -17.89
C LEU A 48 9.10 -35.94 -19.38
N ALA A 49 10.21 -35.36 -19.85
CA ALA A 49 10.43 -35.05 -21.27
C ALA A 49 10.85 -36.28 -22.10
N ARG A 50 11.22 -37.39 -21.45
CA ARG A 50 11.76 -38.59 -22.09
C ARG A 50 10.82 -39.28 -23.09
N PRO A 51 9.48 -39.33 -22.90
CA PRO A 51 8.55 -39.88 -23.89
C PRO A 51 8.54 -39.09 -25.21
N TRP A 52 8.86 -37.80 -25.17
CA TRP A 52 8.93 -36.93 -26.35
C TRP A 52 10.27 -37.06 -27.10
N LEU A 53 11.31 -37.49 -26.40
CA LEU A 53 12.66 -37.68 -26.95
C LEU A 53 12.88 -39.09 -27.53
N TYR A 54 12.13 -40.10 -27.05
CA TYR A 54 12.24 -41.49 -27.50
C TYR A 54 10.84 -42.15 -27.63
N PRO A 55 10.21 -42.11 -28.82
CA PRO A 55 8.84 -42.60 -29.06
C PRO A 55 8.60 -44.10 -28.84
N TRP A 56 9.67 -44.90 -28.72
CA TRP A 56 9.64 -46.37 -28.73
C TRP A 56 9.58 -46.97 -27.32
N MET A 57 9.60 -46.14 -26.27
CA MET A 57 9.67 -46.60 -24.89
C MET A 57 8.27 -46.63 -24.26
N PRO A 58 7.81 -47.75 -23.68
CA PRO A 58 6.46 -47.86 -23.12
C PRO A 58 6.20 -46.85 -21.98
N ASN A 59 5.09 -46.11 -22.06
CA ASN A 59 4.69 -45.07 -21.08
C ASN A 59 4.69 -45.54 -19.62
N TRP A 60 4.43 -46.84 -19.37
CA TRP A 60 4.40 -47.41 -18.02
C TRP A 60 5.78 -47.44 -17.35
N LEU A 61 6.88 -47.57 -18.10
CA LEU A 61 8.24 -47.52 -17.55
C LEU A 61 8.59 -46.11 -17.06
N SER A 62 8.16 -45.07 -17.79
CA SER A 62 8.30 -43.68 -17.35
C SER A 62 7.47 -43.38 -16.10
N LEU A 63 6.26 -43.94 -16.01
CA LEU A 63 5.41 -43.83 -14.82
C LEU A 63 6.01 -44.57 -13.61
N VAL A 64 6.57 -45.77 -13.80
CA VAL A 64 7.27 -46.52 -12.73
C VAL A 64 8.52 -45.78 -12.27
N ALA A 65 9.32 -45.23 -13.19
CA ALA A 65 10.49 -44.42 -12.85
C ALA A 65 10.10 -43.13 -12.10
N ALA A 66 9.03 -42.46 -12.50
CA ALA A 66 8.49 -41.30 -11.80
C ALA A 66 7.96 -41.66 -10.40
N ALA A 67 7.24 -42.78 -10.26
CA ALA A 67 6.75 -43.28 -8.97
C ALA A 67 7.89 -43.66 -8.03
N LEU A 68 8.94 -44.32 -8.52
CA LEU A 68 10.15 -44.62 -7.74
C LEU A 68 10.91 -43.36 -7.33
N MET A 69 11.01 -42.35 -8.21
CA MET A 69 11.59 -41.04 -7.88
C MET A 69 10.80 -40.31 -6.79
N LEU A 70 9.47 -40.32 -6.87
CA LEU A 70 8.57 -39.78 -5.84
C LEU A 70 8.67 -40.55 -4.51
N ALA A 71 8.88 -41.87 -4.56
CA ALA A 71 9.07 -42.70 -3.36
C ALA A 71 10.44 -42.50 -2.68
N VAL A 72 11.44 -42.01 -3.41
CA VAL A 72 12.80 -41.73 -2.91
C VAL A 72 12.97 -40.25 -2.51
N LEU A 73 12.01 -39.39 -2.88
CA LEU A 73 11.97 -38.01 -2.40
C LEU A 73 11.91 -38.01 -0.86
N PRO A 74 12.78 -37.25 -0.17
CA PRO A 74 12.77 -37.21 1.27
C PRO A 74 11.40 -36.70 1.76
N ALA A 75 10.86 -37.33 2.81
CA ALA A 75 9.58 -36.96 3.42
C ALA A 75 9.53 -35.50 3.92
N ARG A 76 10.70 -34.84 4.00
CA ARG A 76 10.83 -33.42 4.27
C ARG A 76 11.61 -32.76 3.12
N PRO A 77 11.17 -31.60 2.61
CA PRO A 77 11.92 -30.87 1.61
C PRO A 77 13.34 -30.60 2.14
N PRO A 78 14.37 -30.60 1.27
CA PRO A 78 15.72 -30.26 1.68
C PRO A 78 15.73 -28.87 2.36
N PRO A 79 16.66 -28.59 3.29
CA PRO A 79 16.65 -27.36 4.09
C PRO A 79 16.56 -26.07 3.27
N GLY A 80 17.11 -26.06 2.04
CA GLY A 80 17.02 -24.93 1.10
C GLY A 80 15.63 -24.71 0.49
N LEU A 81 14.76 -25.73 0.44
CA LEU A 81 13.40 -25.67 -0.10
C LEU A 81 12.33 -25.63 1.00
N ARG A 82 12.72 -25.48 2.27
CA ARG A 82 11.78 -25.42 3.41
C ARG A 82 10.73 -24.31 3.27
N TRP A 83 11.08 -23.22 2.60
CA TRP A 83 10.21 -22.05 2.40
C TRP A 83 9.48 -22.08 1.05
N LEU A 84 9.79 -23.02 0.15
CA LEU A 84 9.20 -23.08 -1.18
C LEU A 84 7.66 -23.06 -1.16
N PRO A 85 6.94 -23.77 -0.26
CA PRO A 85 5.49 -23.66 -0.19
C PRO A 85 5.00 -22.24 0.19
N ALA A 86 5.68 -21.58 1.13
CA ALA A 86 5.36 -20.22 1.54
C ALA A 86 5.67 -19.20 0.42
N ASP A 87 6.79 -19.36 -0.26
CA ASP A 87 7.19 -18.54 -1.40
C ASP A 87 6.20 -18.69 -2.56
N LEU A 88 5.78 -19.92 -2.87
CA LEU A 88 4.76 -20.19 -3.90
C LEU A 88 3.40 -19.62 -3.53
N ALA A 89 2.98 -19.75 -2.26
CA ALA A 89 1.75 -19.16 -1.77
C ALA A 89 1.78 -17.63 -1.87
N TYR A 90 2.92 -17.01 -1.53
CA TYR A 90 3.12 -15.57 -1.66
C TYR A 90 3.10 -15.10 -3.13
N VAL A 91 3.78 -15.81 -4.03
CA VAL A 91 3.77 -15.53 -5.48
C VAL A 91 2.34 -15.65 -6.03
N PHE A 92 1.61 -16.71 -5.68
CA PHE A 92 0.21 -16.85 -6.07
C PHE A 92 -0.65 -15.71 -5.52
N GLY A 93 -0.44 -15.31 -4.27
CA GLY A 93 -1.11 -14.17 -3.64
C GLY A 93 -0.87 -12.85 -4.39
N ILE A 94 0.37 -12.55 -4.78
CA ILE A 94 0.71 -11.37 -5.59
C ILE A 94 0.05 -11.43 -6.96
N LEU A 95 0.10 -12.58 -7.64
CA LEU A 95 -0.52 -12.73 -8.97
C LEU A 95 -2.03 -12.55 -8.89
N HIS A 96 -2.68 -13.18 -7.92
CA HIS A 96 -4.12 -13.04 -7.67
C HIS A 96 -4.49 -11.57 -7.37
N LEU A 97 -3.70 -10.90 -6.53
CA LEU A 97 -3.86 -9.48 -6.24
C LEU A 97 -3.76 -8.62 -7.52
N GLY A 98 -2.73 -8.84 -8.33
CA GLY A 98 -2.53 -8.11 -9.58
C GLY A 98 -3.69 -8.29 -10.56
N LEU A 99 -4.19 -9.53 -10.71
CA LEU A 99 -5.36 -9.83 -11.54
C LEU A 99 -6.63 -9.16 -11.01
N ASN A 100 -6.86 -9.18 -9.70
CA ASN A 100 -8.02 -8.53 -9.08
C ASN A 100 -7.98 -7.00 -9.25
N ILE A 101 -6.82 -6.37 -9.07
CA ILE A 101 -6.67 -4.92 -9.28
C ILE A 101 -6.90 -4.57 -10.76
N LYS A 102 -6.32 -5.35 -11.68
CA LYS A 102 -6.55 -5.16 -13.12
C LYS A 102 -8.03 -5.28 -13.47
N ALA A 103 -8.72 -6.29 -12.94
CA ALA A 103 -10.15 -6.50 -13.16
C ALA A 103 -11.01 -5.38 -12.56
N ARG A 104 -10.62 -4.82 -11.40
CA ARG A 104 -11.29 -3.65 -10.80
C ARG A 104 -11.15 -2.40 -11.68
N MET A 105 -9.92 -2.13 -12.14
CA MET A 105 -9.61 -0.93 -12.92
C MET A 105 -10.05 -1.02 -14.38
N SER A 106 -10.36 -2.21 -14.90
CA SER A 106 -10.87 -2.40 -16.27
C SER A 106 -12.40 -2.21 -16.39
N ARG A 107 -13.12 -2.07 -15.27
CA ARG A 107 -14.57 -1.80 -15.29
C ARG A 107 -14.86 -0.40 -15.84
N ARG A 108 -16.08 -0.18 -16.31
CA ARG A 108 -16.59 1.13 -16.72
C ARG A 108 -17.91 1.42 -16.00
N PRO A 109 -17.94 2.33 -15.01
CA PRO A 109 -16.80 3.07 -14.45
C PRO A 109 -15.80 2.17 -13.68
N PRO A 110 -14.54 2.61 -13.48
CA PRO A 110 -13.53 1.85 -12.75
C PRO A 110 -13.94 1.67 -11.27
N ASN A 111 -13.57 0.54 -10.65
CA ASN A 111 -13.74 0.32 -9.20
C ASN A 111 -12.46 0.72 -8.45
N THR A 112 -12.38 1.99 -8.09
CA THR A 112 -11.26 2.65 -7.40
C THR A 112 -11.23 2.31 -5.90
N PHE A 113 -10.29 2.93 -5.17
CA PHE A 113 -10.28 2.90 -3.70
C PHE A 113 -11.59 3.45 -3.12
N VAL A 114 -12.06 4.60 -3.64
CA VAL A 114 -13.23 5.31 -3.10
C VAL A 114 -14.50 4.48 -3.27
N ASP A 115 -14.63 3.73 -4.37
CA ASP A 115 -15.76 2.82 -4.59
C ASP A 115 -15.81 1.67 -3.58
N THR A 116 -14.66 1.26 -3.04
CA THR A 116 -14.60 0.27 -1.95
C THR A 116 -14.89 0.92 -0.61
N PHE A 117 -14.36 2.12 -0.37
CA PHE A 117 -14.65 2.91 0.83
C PHE A 117 -16.15 3.21 0.98
N GLU A 118 -16.82 3.71 -0.08
CA GLU A 118 -18.26 4.02 -0.06
C GLU A 118 -19.12 2.79 0.22
N ARG A 119 -18.80 1.65 -0.42
CA ARG A 119 -19.50 0.39 -0.14
C ARG A 119 -19.33 -0.06 1.30
N ARG A 120 -18.16 0.17 1.91
CA ARG A 120 -17.93 -0.12 3.33
C ARG A 120 -18.68 0.85 4.23
N ALA A 121 -18.72 2.14 3.90
CA ALA A 121 -19.49 3.11 4.64
C ALA A 121 -20.99 2.81 4.63
N GLN A 122 -21.51 2.29 3.52
CA GLN A 122 -22.90 1.83 3.44
C GLN A 122 -23.14 0.52 4.21
N ALA A 123 -22.21 -0.44 4.12
CA ALA A 123 -22.39 -1.76 4.73
C ALA A 123 -22.11 -1.77 6.24
N GLN A 124 -21.22 -0.91 6.74
CA GLN A 124 -20.74 -0.87 8.12
C GLN A 124 -20.62 0.59 8.61
N PRO A 125 -21.71 1.39 8.58
CA PRO A 125 -21.65 2.82 8.83
C PRO A 125 -21.11 3.19 10.21
N ASP A 126 -21.44 2.40 11.22
CA ASP A 126 -21.13 2.71 12.62
C ASP A 126 -19.81 2.07 13.10
N ARG A 127 -19.14 1.30 12.22
CA ARG A 127 -17.80 0.77 12.51
C ARG A 127 -16.78 1.90 12.44
N ALA A 128 -15.85 1.92 13.39
CA ALA A 128 -14.78 2.91 13.47
C ALA A 128 -13.48 2.42 12.79
N PRO A 129 -13.20 2.80 11.52
CA PRO A 129 -11.93 2.45 10.88
C PRO A 129 -10.75 3.29 11.38
N LEU A 130 -11.00 4.38 12.09
CA LEU A 130 -9.96 5.29 12.58
C LEU A 130 -10.21 5.66 14.04
N VAL A 131 -9.19 5.50 14.86
CA VAL A 131 -9.13 6.01 16.24
C VAL A 131 -8.02 7.04 16.30
N TRP A 132 -8.38 8.31 16.52
CA TRP A 132 -7.44 9.42 16.64
C TRP A 132 -7.02 9.63 18.08
N LYS A 133 -5.70 9.74 18.33
CA LYS A 133 -5.11 9.92 19.66
C LYS A 133 -4.51 11.31 19.92
N GLY A 134 -4.67 12.25 18.99
CA GLY A 134 -4.25 13.63 19.22
C GLY A 134 -5.24 14.44 20.05
N PRO A 135 -5.12 15.79 20.05
CA PRO A 135 -6.08 16.67 20.68
C PRO A 135 -7.51 16.35 20.23
N GLY A 136 -8.44 16.25 21.18
CA GLY A 136 -9.82 15.81 20.90
C GLY A 136 -9.94 14.34 20.50
N GLY A 137 -9.03 13.48 20.97
CA GLY A 137 -8.92 12.08 20.61
C GLY A 137 -10.25 11.32 20.72
N ARG A 138 -10.61 10.61 19.65
CA ARG A 138 -11.90 9.93 19.49
C ARG A 138 -11.85 8.91 18.37
N SER A 139 -12.85 8.02 18.35
CA SER A 139 -13.13 7.13 17.23
C SER A 139 -13.94 7.87 16.16
N VAL A 140 -13.61 7.64 14.89
CA VAL A 140 -14.30 8.19 13.71
C VAL A 140 -14.89 7.01 12.94
N THR A 141 -16.19 7.06 12.68
CA THR A 141 -16.89 5.99 11.96
C THR A 141 -16.75 6.11 10.45
N PHE A 142 -17.06 5.03 9.71
CA PHE A 142 -17.10 5.11 8.25
C PHE A 142 -18.14 6.12 7.77
N ARG A 143 -19.34 6.14 8.38
CA ARG A 143 -20.38 7.15 8.09
C ARG A 143 -19.82 8.55 8.23
N GLU A 144 -19.16 8.81 9.34
CA GLU A 144 -18.64 10.13 9.67
C GLU A 144 -17.54 10.59 8.70
N LEU A 145 -16.67 9.69 8.24
CA LEU A 145 -15.67 9.98 7.21
C LEU A 145 -16.32 10.25 5.84
N ASP A 146 -17.36 9.47 5.48
CA ASP A 146 -18.04 9.62 4.20
C ASP A 146 -18.88 10.90 4.13
N GLU A 147 -19.55 11.27 5.22
CA GLU A 147 -20.24 12.56 5.37
C GLU A 147 -19.27 13.73 5.20
N ARG A 148 -18.12 13.70 5.88
CA ARG A 148 -17.06 14.72 5.71
C ARG A 148 -16.53 14.78 4.29
N ALA A 149 -16.37 13.63 3.64
CA ALA A 149 -15.93 13.57 2.25
C ALA A 149 -16.94 14.22 1.30
N CYS A 150 -18.24 14.00 1.53
CA CYS A 150 -19.29 14.64 0.76
C CYS A 150 -19.35 16.14 1.04
N GLN A 151 -19.31 16.56 2.31
CA GLN A 151 -19.26 17.96 2.72
C GLN A 151 -18.09 18.70 2.07
N ALA A 152 -16.90 18.10 2.04
CA ALA A 152 -15.74 18.70 1.41
C ALA A 152 -15.96 19.01 -0.08
N VAL A 153 -16.61 18.09 -0.82
CA VAL A 153 -16.94 18.33 -2.23
C VAL A 153 -17.90 19.49 -2.40
N TRP A 154 -18.96 19.53 -1.60
CA TRP A 154 -20.00 20.54 -1.74
C TRP A 154 -19.56 21.92 -1.22
N ALA A 155 -18.75 21.97 -0.17
CA ALA A 155 -18.10 23.19 0.30
C ALA A 155 -17.17 23.77 -0.78
N LEU A 156 -16.31 22.94 -1.38
CA LEU A 156 -15.44 23.38 -2.47
C LEU A 156 -16.24 23.84 -3.69
N LYS A 157 -17.34 23.16 -4.03
CA LYS A 157 -18.24 23.61 -5.10
C LYS A 157 -18.79 25.01 -4.84
N ALA A 158 -19.21 25.28 -3.60
CA ALA A 158 -19.78 26.57 -3.21
C ALA A 158 -18.72 27.68 -3.31
N GLU A 159 -17.53 27.46 -2.75
CA GLU A 159 -16.44 28.44 -2.76
C GLU A 159 -15.90 28.74 -4.16
N LEU A 160 -15.87 27.73 -5.03
CA LEU A 160 -15.29 27.86 -6.37
C LEU A 160 -16.33 28.21 -7.44
N GLY A 161 -17.61 28.32 -7.06
CA GLY A 161 -18.75 28.63 -7.93
C GLY A 161 -19.12 27.53 -8.94
N SER A 162 -18.19 26.65 -9.28
CA SER A 162 -18.44 25.49 -10.12
C SER A 162 -17.42 24.38 -9.87
N LEU A 163 -17.87 23.14 -10.06
CA LEU A 163 -16.98 21.99 -10.19
C LEU A 163 -16.26 21.98 -11.55
N THR A 164 -16.59 22.90 -12.48
CA THR A 164 -16.01 22.94 -13.83
C THR A 164 -14.52 23.35 -13.89
N GLY A 165 -13.97 23.97 -12.85
CA GLY A 165 -12.53 24.24 -12.69
C GLY A 165 -11.88 23.41 -11.58
N LEU A 166 -12.55 22.33 -11.18
CA LEU A 166 -12.07 21.20 -10.37
C LEU A 166 -12.41 19.89 -11.12
N LEU A 167 -12.75 20.00 -12.42
CA LEU A 167 -13.29 18.89 -13.20
C LEU A 167 -12.34 17.74 -13.14
N ALA A 168 -12.81 16.64 -12.56
CA ALA A 168 -12.44 15.29 -12.90
C ALA A 168 -10.95 15.12 -13.29
N GLY A 169 -10.03 15.48 -12.38
CA GLY A 169 -8.61 15.12 -12.52
C GLY A 169 -7.58 16.23 -12.32
N GLU A 170 -7.96 17.50 -12.17
CA GLU A 170 -6.99 18.55 -11.82
C GLU A 170 -6.46 18.36 -10.40
N PRO A 171 -5.15 18.43 -10.14
CA PRO A 171 -4.59 18.18 -8.82
C PRO A 171 -4.95 19.24 -7.76
N ALA A 172 -4.97 18.82 -6.51
CA ALA A 172 -4.99 19.69 -5.33
C ALA A 172 -3.79 19.39 -4.42
N ALA A 173 -3.47 20.29 -3.50
CA ALA A 173 -2.40 20.12 -2.53
C ALA A 173 -2.91 20.36 -1.11
N LEU A 174 -2.41 19.56 -0.17
CA LEU A 174 -2.67 19.68 1.26
C LEU A 174 -1.36 19.95 2.00
N LEU A 175 -1.34 21.03 2.78
CA LEU A 175 -0.28 21.37 3.71
C LEU A 175 -0.87 21.42 5.12
N VAL A 176 -0.93 20.27 5.79
CA VAL A 176 -1.75 20.09 6.99
C VAL A 176 -0.96 19.43 8.12
N LEU A 177 -1.09 19.95 9.35
CA LEU A 177 -0.46 19.36 10.52
C LEU A 177 -1.23 18.13 11.03
N PRO A 178 -0.58 17.25 11.82
CA PRO A 178 -1.27 16.08 12.38
C PRO A 178 -2.53 16.41 13.17
N SER A 179 -2.61 17.57 13.83
CA SER A 179 -3.79 18.04 14.58
C SER A 179 -5.07 18.05 13.75
N GLN A 180 -4.97 18.33 12.45
CA GLN A 180 -6.10 18.45 11.52
C GLN A 180 -6.34 17.17 10.69
N THR A 181 -5.77 16.03 11.10
CA THR A 181 -5.78 14.78 10.30
C THR A 181 -7.19 14.36 9.84
N ILE A 182 -8.18 14.38 10.73
CA ILE A 182 -9.54 13.90 10.40
C ILE A 182 -10.15 14.76 9.29
N LEU A 183 -9.99 16.09 9.37
CA LEU A 183 -10.48 17.01 8.35
C LEU A 183 -9.71 16.85 7.04
N ALA A 184 -8.39 16.72 7.10
CA ALA A 184 -7.55 16.48 5.91
C ALA A 184 -7.93 15.18 5.19
N LEU A 185 -8.25 14.11 5.93
CA LEU A 185 -8.72 12.85 5.36
C LEU A 185 -10.10 12.98 4.72
N GLY A 186 -11.03 13.69 5.36
CA GLY A 186 -12.33 14.01 4.78
C GLY A 186 -12.18 14.78 3.46
N LEU A 187 -11.36 15.83 3.47
CA LEU A 187 -11.06 16.63 2.28
C LEU A 187 -10.44 15.80 1.16
N TRP A 188 -9.46 14.97 1.48
CA TRP A 188 -8.84 14.06 0.51
C TRP A 188 -9.84 13.05 -0.06
N LEU A 189 -10.67 12.42 0.78
CA LEU A 189 -11.71 11.48 0.34
C LEU A 189 -12.70 12.19 -0.59
N GLY A 190 -13.08 13.43 -0.28
CA GLY A 190 -13.94 14.25 -1.13
C GLY A 190 -13.32 14.55 -2.50
N LEU A 191 -12.07 15.01 -2.51
CA LEU A 191 -11.33 15.23 -3.75
C LEU A 191 -11.17 13.93 -4.55
N ALA A 192 -10.91 12.82 -3.88
CA ALA A 192 -10.85 11.50 -4.52
C ALA A 192 -12.21 11.05 -5.09
N LYS A 193 -13.33 11.42 -4.47
CA LYS A 193 -14.69 11.19 -5.03
C LYS A 193 -14.88 11.94 -6.35
N LEU A 194 -14.26 13.10 -6.51
CA LEU A 194 -14.21 13.88 -7.77
C LEU A 194 -13.15 13.36 -8.75
N GLY A 195 -12.32 12.41 -8.34
CA GLY A 195 -11.20 11.92 -9.12
C GLY A 195 -10.00 12.89 -9.21
N CYS A 196 -9.95 13.87 -8.31
CA CYS A 196 -8.84 14.80 -8.15
C CYS A 196 -7.67 14.12 -7.42
N PRO A 197 -6.46 14.08 -8.01
CA PRO A 197 -5.28 13.61 -7.31
C PRO A 197 -4.78 14.66 -6.32
N VAL A 198 -4.27 14.21 -5.17
CA VAL A 198 -3.89 15.13 -4.09
C VAL A 198 -2.41 14.99 -3.73
N ALA A 199 -1.70 16.12 -3.74
CA ALA A 199 -0.36 16.23 -3.21
C ALA A 199 -0.40 16.40 -1.69
N TRP A 200 0.18 15.44 -0.98
CA TRP A 200 0.37 15.54 0.47
C TRP A 200 1.77 16.10 0.74
N ILE A 201 1.82 17.38 1.10
CA ILE A 201 3.06 18.11 1.29
C ILE A 201 3.49 18.02 2.76
N ASN A 202 4.79 17.87 2.98
CA ASN A 202 5.34 17.91 4.33
C ASN A 202 5.04 19.28 4.98
N PRO A 203 4.29 19.34 6.09
CA PRO A 203 3.94 20.59 6.76
C PRO A 203 5.14 21.34 7.33
N HIS A 204 6.29 20.67 7.47
CA HIS A 204 7.54 21.29 7.88
C HIS A 204 8.36 21.88 6.72
N ALA A 205 7.91 21.73 5.47
CA ALA A 205 8.51 22.39 4.33
C ALA A 205 8.19 23.89 4.35
N ARG A 206 9.19 24.72 4.02
CA ARG A 206 9.10 26.18 4.00
C ARG A 206 9.83 26.74 2.77
N GLY A 207 9.44 27.92 2.30
CA GLY A 207 10.09 28.62 1.19
C GLY A 207 10.14 27.81 -0.11
N ALA A 208 11.32 27.75 -0.74
CA ALA A 208 11.49 27.14 -2.06
C ALA A 208 11.07 25.65 -2.15
N PRO A 209 11.40 24.77 -1.18
CA PRO A 209 10.87 23.40 -1.14
C PRO A 209 9.33 23.32 -1.14
N LEU A 210 8.66 24.15 -0.34
CA LEU A 210 7.19 24.18 -0.28
C LEU A 210 6.60 24.62 -1.61
N LEU A 211 7.06 25.76 -2.14
CA LEU A 211 6.62 26.28 -3.43
C LEU A 211 6.83 25.25 -4.55
N HIS A 212 8.02 24.64 -4.59
CA HIS A 212 8.33 23.61 -5.57
C HIS A 212 7.38 22.42 -5.47
N SER A 213 7.06 21.95 -4.26
CA SER A 213 6.10 20.87 -4.07
C SER A 213 4.70 21.24 -4.56
N VAL A 214 4.21 22.45 -4.29
CA VAL A 214 2.89 22.86 -4.81
C VAL A 214 2.90 22.90 -6.35
N LEU A 215 3.85 23.63 -6.95
CA LEU A 215 3.87 23.84 -8.40
C LEU A 215 4.17 22.55 -9.18
N SER A 216 5.09 21.71 -8.71
CA SER A 216 5.43 20.45 -9.39
C SER A 216 4.32 19.40 -9.35
N SER A 217 3.35 19.53 -8.42
CA SER A 217 2.18 18.66 -8.40
C SER A 217 1.17 19.01 -9.50
N GLY A 218 1.26 20.21 -10.08
CA GLY A 218 0.23 20.78 -10.96
C GLY A 218 -1.05 21.17 -10.20
N ALA A 219 -0.99 21.31 -8.88
CA ALA A 219 -2.15 21.66 -8.07
C ALA A 219 -2.68 23.05 -8.43
N GLN A 220 -4.00 23.17 -8.60
CA GLN A 220 -4.69 24.46 -8.77
C GLN A 220 -5.29 25.01 -7.48
N LEU A 221 -5.30 24.16 -6.45
CA LEU A 221 -5.87 24.42 -5.14
C LEU A 221 -4.86 23.98 -4.08
N LEU A 222 -4.59 24.85 -3.12
CA LEU A 222 -3.80 24.54 -1.93
C LEU A 222 -4.66 24.78 -0.69
N VAL A 223 -4.86 23.74 0.13
CA VAL A 223 -5.50 23.86 1.44
C VAL A 223 -4.44 23.75 2.53
N VAL A 224 -4.45 24.71 3.45
CA VAL A 224 -3.39 24.93 4.43
C VAL A 224 -3.97 24.95 5.84
N ASP A 225 -3.23 24.35 6.78
CA ASP A 225 -3.49 24.50 8.21
C ASP A 225 -3.34 25.98 8.64
N PRO A 226 -4.28 26.56 9.40
CA PRO A 226 -4.14 27.94 9.89
C PRO A 226 -2.84 28.17 10.68
N ASP A 227 -2.32 27.16 11.39
CA ASP A 227 -1.08 27.28 12.16
C ASP A 227 0.18 27.38 11.27
N LEU A 228 0.04 27.18 9.96
CA LEU A 228 1.10 27.32 8.95
C LEU A 228 0.97 28.62 8.14
N GLN A 229 0.29 29.64 8.68
CA GLN A 229 0.10 30.94 8.05
C GLN A 229 1.41 31.54 7.52
N GLU A 230 2.45 31.64 8.36
CA GLU A 230 3.74 32.22 7.96
C GLU A 230 4.38 31.48 6.78
N ASN A 231 4.27 30.14 6.77
CA ASN A 231 4.82 29.32 5.69
C ASN A 231 4.10 29.58 4.37
N LEU A 232 2.77 29.79 4.40
CA LEU A 232 1.99 30.15 3.22
C LEU A 232 2.33 31.55 2.74
N GLU A 233 2.30 32.55 3.62
CA GLU A 233 2.50 33.96 3.28
C GLU A 233 3.86 34.20 2.60
N GLU A 234 4.91 33.48 3.01
CA GLU A 234 6.22 33.54 2.38
C GLU A 234 6.21 33.19 0.88
N VAL A 235 5.36 32.25 0.47
CA VAL A 235 5.30 31.75 -0.92
C VAL A 235 4.07 32.25 -1.69
N LEU A 236 3.11 32.86 -0.99
CA LEU A 236 1.82 33.28 -1.52
C LEU A 236 1.90 34.17 -2.77
N PRO A 237 2.78 35.18 -2.86
CA PRO A 237 2.86 36.02 -4.07
C PRO A 237 3.17 35.22 -5.34
N LYS A 238 4.01 34.19 -5.22
CA LYS A 238 4.36 33.30 -6.34
C LYS A 238 3.23 32.33 -6.66
N LEU A 239 2.54 31.82 -5.65
CA LEU A 239 1.36 30.97 -5.83
C LEU A 239 0.23 31.73 -6.54
N GLN A 240 -0.01 32.98 -6.16
CA GLN A 240 -1.01 33.85 -6.80
C GLN A 240 -0.64 34.20 -8.24
N ALA A 241 0.65 34.44 -8.52
CA ALA A 241 1.12 34.67 -9.89
C ALA A 241 0.87 33.46 -10.81
N GLU A 242 0.88 32.25 -10.26
CA GLU A 242 0.55 30.99 -10.95
C GLU A 242 -0.94 30.62 -10.88
N ASN A 243 -1.80 31.54 -10.38
CA ASN A 243 -3.25 31.35 -10.21
C ASN A 243 -3.66 30.18 -9.28
N ILE A 244 -2.82 29.86 -8.29
CA ILE A 244 -3.15 28.83 -7.30
C ILE A 244 -4.11 29.41 -6.27
N ARG A 245 -5.31 28.82 -6.17
CA ARG A 245 -6.30 29.19 -5.16
C ARG A 245 -5.88 28.61 -3.81
N CYS A 246 -5.77 29.46 -2.80
CA CYS A 246 -5.33 29.06 -1.47
C CYS A 246 -6.50 29.20 -0.48
N PHE A 247 -6.65 28.21 0.41
CA PHE A 247 -7.65 28.23 1.48
C PHE A 247 -7.04 27.78 2.80
N TYR A 248 -7.43 28.43 3.89
CA TYR A 248 -7.20 27.90 5.23
C TYR A 248 -8.29 26.90 5.63
N LEU A 249 -7.87 25.86 6.33
CA LEU A 249 -8.75 24.92 7.01
C LEU A 249 -9.21 25.48 8.37
N SER A 250 -9.91 26.61 8.31
CA SER A 250 -10.40 27.38 9.47
C SER A 250 -11.67 28.13 9.10
N HIS A 251 -12.39 28.68 10.09
CA HIS A 251 -13.60 29.49 9.87
C HIS A 251 -13.33 30.90 9.34
N SER A 252 -12.10 31.39 9.46
CA SER A 252 -11.70 32.73 9.04
C SER A 252 -10.34 32.70 8.37
N SER A 253 -10.14 33.59 7.41
CA SER A 253 -8.83 33.80 6.78
C SER A 253 -8.17 35.06 7.34
N PRO A 254 -6.98 34.95 7.95
CA PRO A 254 -6.21 36.12 8.39
C PRO A 254 -5.48 36.82 7.23
N THR A 255 -5.38 36.19 6.06
CA THR A 255 -4.50 36.63 4.96
C THR A 255 -5.32 37.08 3.75
N PRO A 256 -5.14 38.33 3.28
CA PRO A 256 -5.82 38.82 2.08
C PRO A 256 -5.53 37.97 0.84
N GLY A 257 -6.58 37.65 0.08
CA GLY A 257 -6.48 36.80 -1.12
C GLY A 257 -6.38 35.30 -0.85
N VAL A 258 -6.57 34.86 0.40
CA VAL A 258 -6.69 33.46 0.80
C VAL A 258 -8.09 33.24 1.37
N GLY A 259 -8.80 32.20 0.93
CA GLY A 259 -10.13 31.84 1.43
C GLY A 259 -10.09 31.05 2.74
N ALA A 260 -11.26 30.75 3.31
CA ALA A 260 -11.40 29.93 4.51
C ALA A 260 -12.51 28.89 4.30
N LEU A 261 -12.23 27.61 4.56
CA LEU A 261 -13.17 26.52 4.26
C LEU A 261 -14.06 26.11 5.44
N GLY A 262 -13.73 26.46 6.67
CA GLY A 262 -14.39 25.94 7.87
C GLY A 262 -15.89 26.19 7.90
N ALA A 263 -16.32 27.44 7.65
CA ALA A 263 -17.72 27.79 7.64
C ALA A 263 -18.51 27.08 6.52
N ALA A 264 -17.89 26.95 5.33
CA ALA A 264 -18.49 26.24 4.20
C ALA A 264 -18.62 24.73 4.47
N LEU A 265 -17.62 24.12 5.13
CA LEU A 265 -17.64 22.70 5.51
C LEU A 265 -18.76 22.38 6.50
N ASP A 266 -19.00 23.26 7.48
CA ASP A 266 -20.02 23.04 8.52
C ASP A 266 -21.45 23.03 7.97
N VAL A 267 -21.72 23.86 6.96
CA VAL A 267 -23.06 24.00 6.36
C VAL A 267 -23.25 23.20 5.08
N ALA A 268 -22.19 22.62 4.54
CA ALA A 268 -22.26 21.84 3.31
C ALA A 268 -23.16 20.59 3.50
N PRO A 269 -23.94 20.22 2.47
CA PRO A 269 -24.74 19.00 2.53
C PRO A 269 -23.84 17.75 2.59
N THR A 270 -24.42 16.65 3.04
CA THR A 270 -23.77 15.32 3.06
C THR A 270 -24.23 14.43 1.92
N ASP A 271 -24.84 15.01 0.88
CA ASP A 271 -25.40 14.25 -0.25
C ASP A 271 -24.31 13.43 -0.95
N PRO A 272 -24.59 12.17 -1.33
CA PRO A 272 -23.62 11.33 -2.03
C PRO A 272 -23.11 11.99 -3.32
N VAL A 273 -21.79 11.96 -3.50
CA VAL A 273 -21.13 12.50 -4.69
C VAL A 273 -21.30 11.51 -5.86
N PRO A 274 -21.81 11.93 -7.03
CA PRO A 274 -22.03 11.02 -8.16
C PRO A 274 -20.73 10.36 -8.65
N ALA A 275 -20.73 9.03 -8.76
CA ALA A 275 -19.56 8.26 -9.22
C ALA A 275 -19.15 8.59 -10.67
N ASP A 276 -20.08 9.10 -11.50
CA ASP A 276 -19.79 9.52 -12.88
C ASP A 276 -18.75 10.65 -12.96
N LEU A 277 -18.60 11.46 -11.91
CA LEU A 277 -17.60 12.52 -11.84
C LEU A 277 -16.17 11.96 -11.91
N ARG A 278 -15.96 10.71 -11.49
CA ARG A 278 -14.68 9.99 -11.57
C ARG A 278 -14.64 8.88 -12.62
N ALA A 279 -15.63 8.80 -13.52
CA ALA A 279 -15.71 7.73 -14.53
C ALA A 279 -14.55 7.71 -15.54
N ARG A 280 -13.85 8.85 -15.72
CA ARG A 280 -12.71 8.98 -16.66
C ARG A 280 -11.37 8.51 -16.08
N ILE A 281 -11.33 8.14 -14.80
CA ILE A 281 -10.12 7.62 -14.18
C ILE A 281 -9.68 6.31 -14.84
N THR A 282 -8.36 6.15 -14.97
CA THR A 282 -7.74 4.91 -15.45
C THR A 282 -6.78 4.36 -14.40
N SER A 283 -6.28 3.14 -14.58
CA SER A 283 -5.26 2.53 -13.70
C SER A 283 -3.99 3.39 -13.58
N LYS A 284 -3.65 4.13 -14.63
CA LYS A 284 -2.46 4.98 -14.73
C LYS A 284 -2.70 6.42 -14.28
N SER A 285 -3.95 6.82 -14.06
CA SER A 285 -4.26 8.15 -13.55
C SER A 285 -3.60 8.34 -12.18
N PRO A 286 -3.01 9.51 -11.88
CA PRO A 286 -2.54 9.83 -10.54
C PRO A 286 -3.69 9.73 -9.53
N ALA A 287 -3.39 9.27 -8.33
CA ALA A 287 -4.29 9.27 -7.18
C ALA A 287 -3.78 10.23 -6.09
N LEU A 288 -2.47 10.27 -5.89
CA LEU A 288 -1.82 11.19 -4.96
C LEU A 288 -0.34 11.40 -5.31
N PHE A 289 0.22 12.48 -4.77
CA PHE A 289 1.64 12.79 -4.85
C PHE A 289 2.25 12.81 -3.44
N ILE A 290 3.34 12.08 -3.25
CA ILE A 290 4.13 12.08 -2.01
C ILE A 290 5.50 12.67 -2.32
N TYR A 291 5.95 13.63 -1.53
CA TYR A 291 7.25 14.26 -1.74
C TYR A 291 8.35 13.58 -0.94
N THR A 292 9.47 13.33 -1.59
CA THR A 292 10.67 12.77 -0.95
C THR A 292 11.81 13.77 -1.02
N SER A 293 12.67 13.76 0.00
CA SER A 293 13.91 14.56 0.06
C SER A 293 14.82 14.12 -1.08
N GLY A 294 14.68 14.76 -2.25
CA GLY A 294 15.47 14.43 -3.42
C GLY A 294 16.96 14.69 -3.16
N THR A 295 17.84 13.93 -3.82
CA THR A 295 19.30 14.13 -3.73
C THR A 295 19.78 15.50 -4.22
N THR A 296 18.93 16.22 -4.96
CA THR A 296 19.20 17.54 -5.56
C THR A 296 18.70 18.71 -4.70
N GLY A 297 18.30 18.47 -3.45
CA GLY A 297 17.88 19.51 -2.49
C GLY A 297 16.39 19.89 -2.55
N LEU A 298 15.77 19.91 -3.74
CA LEU A 298 14.32 20.12 -3.87
C LEU A 298 13.53 18.81 -3.82
N PRO A 299 12.35 18.78 -3.15
CA PRO A 299 11.56 17.56 -3.03
C PRO A 299 11.02 17.07 -4.37
N LYS A 300 11.13 15.76 -4.66
CA LYS A 300 10.61 15.17 -5.91
C LYS A 300 9.26 14.48 -5.68
N PRO A 301 8.26 14.67 -6.56
CA PRO A 301 6.99 14.00 -6.44
C PRO A 301 7.11 12.52 -6.81
N ALA A 302 6.83 11.64 -5.87
CA ALA A 302 6.49 10.25 -6.14
C ALA A 302 5.01 10.19 -6.54
N ILE A 303 4.77 10.01 -7.85
CA ILE A 303 3.43 9.89 -8.41
C ILE A 303 2.87 8.51 -8.07
N VAL A 304 1.84 8.45 -7.24
CA VAL A 304 1.12 7.21 -6.93
C VAL A 304 -0.11 7.14 -7.81
N THR A 305 -0.11 6.21 -8.76
CA THR A 305 -1.26 5.95 -9.63
C THR A 305 -2.39 5.23 -8.87
N GLN A 306 -3.60 5.22 -9.43
CA GLN A 306 -4.75 4.49 -8.86
C GLN A 306 -4.45 3.01 -8.66
N GLU A 307 -3.81 2.36 -9.64
CA GLU A 307 -3.37 0.97 -9.50
C GLU A 307 -2.35 0.81 -8.37
N ARG A 308 -1.36 1.71 -8.29
CA ARG A 308 -0.32 1.63 -7.27
C ARG A 308 -0.88 1.87 -5.87
N LEU A 309 -1.85 2.77 -5.73
CA LEU A 309 -2.60 3.01 -4.50
C LEU A 309 -3.25 1.71 -4.00
N LEU A 310 -3.99 1.02 -4.88
CA LEU A 310 -4.64 -0.25 -4.53
C LEU A 310 -3.63 -1.35 -4.19
N GLN A 311 -2.50 -1.42 -4.90
CA GLN A 311 -1.44 -2.38 -4.60
C GLN A 311 -0.88 -2.18 -3.19
N ILE A 312 -0.56 -0.94 -2.81
CA ILE A 312 0.01 -0.62 -1.50
C ILE A 312 -1.02 -0.85 -0.39
N CYS A 313 -2.29 -0.47 -0.58
CA CYS A 313 -3.35 -0.73 0.41
C CYS A 313 -3.51 -2.23 0.73
N LYS A 314 -3.17 -3.12 -0.20
CA LYS A 314 -3.26 -4.58 -0.02
C LYS A 314 -2.03 -5.21 0.62
N MET A 315 -0.95 -4.46 0.85
CA MET A 315 0.26 -4.99 1.49
C MET A 315 0.00 -5.46 2.92
N LEU A 316 -0.89 -4.80 3.68
CA LEU A 316 -1.30 -5.30 5.01
C LEU A 316 -1.86 -6.72 4.92
N SER A 317 -2.80 -6.97 4.01
CA SER A 317 -3.38 -8.32 3.82
C SER A 317 -2.39 -9.35 3.31
N LEU A 318 -1.40 -8.96 2.48
CA LEU A 318 -0.30 -9.85 2.10
C LEU A 318 0.61 -10.21 3.28
N GLY A 319 0.69 -9.34 4.28
CA GLY A 319 1.36 -9.59 5.56
C GLY A 319 0.52 -10.37 6.58
N GLY A 320 -0.67 -10.85 6.19
CA GLY A 320 -1.55 -11.63 7.05
C GLY A 320 -2.51 -10.81 7.92
N VAL A 321 -2.55 -9.48 7.76
CA VAL A 321 -3.49 -8.61 8.47
C VAL A 321 -4.90 -8.80 7.90
N THR A 322 -5.89 -8.85 8.79
CA THR A 322 -7.30 -9.08 8.48
C THR A 322 -8.15 -7.87 8.85
N ALA A 323 -9.44 -7.92 8.54
CA ALA A 323 -10.37 -6.87 8.95
C ALA A 323 -10.58 -6.83 10.48
N ASP A 324 -10.25 -7.89 11.22
CA ASP A 324 -10.44 -7.95 12.68
C ASP A 324 -9.25 -7.37 13.45
N ASP A 325 -8.18 -7.02 12.75
CA ASP A 325 -6.98 -6.45 13.34
C ASP A 325 -7.11 -4.95 13.66
N VAL A 326 -6.33 -4.53 14.66
CA VAL A 326 -6.16 -3.14 15.06
C VAL A 326 -4.70 -2.73 14.78
N VAL A 327 -4.52 -1.87 13.79
CA VAL A 327 -3.22 -1.40 13.32
C VAL A 327 -2.86 -0.07 14.00
N TYR A 328 -1.79 -0.04 14.77
CA TYR A 328 -1.26 1.16 15.39
C TYR A 328 -0.19 1.82 14.53
N THR A 329 -0.29 3.12 14.32
CA THR A 329 0.72 3.90 13.58
C THR A 329 0.90 5.28 14.19
N VAL A 330 2.15 5.75 14.13
CA VAL A 330 2.55 7.12 14.50
C VAL A 330 3.11 7.87 13.28
N LEU A 331 2.95 7.28 12.10
CA LEU A 331 3.59 7.75 10.89
C LEU A 331 2.80 8.89 10.25
N PRO A 332 3.48 9.94 9.79
CA PRO A 332 2.84 11.09 9.16
C PRO A 332 2.09 10.76 7.86
N LEU A 333 1.01 11.49 7.60
CA LEU A 333 0.16 11.32 6.41
C LEU A 333 0.79 11.86 5.13
N TYR A 334 1.75 12.77 5.23
CA TYR A 334 2.53 13.21 4.05
C TYR A 334 3.55 12.17 3.59
N HIS A 335 3.56 10.97 4.20
CA HIS A 335 4.36 9.82 3.77
C HIS A 335 3.47 8.62 3.41
N VAL A 336 3.92 7.87 2.40
CA VAL A 336 3.23 6.66 1.90
C VAL A 336 2.92 5.63 2.98
N MET A 337 3.81 5.48 3.97
CA MET A 337 3.62 4.50 5.04
C MET A 337 2.50 4.90 6.00
N GLY A 338 2.43 6.17 6.40
CA GLY A 338 1.39 6.65 7.31
C GLY A 338 0.03 6.72 6.63
N LEU A 339 -0.02 7.38 5.47
CA LEU A 339 -1.29 7.55 4.74
C LEU A 339 -1.73 6.25 4.09
N ILE A 340 -0.96 5.73 3.12
CA ILE A 340 -1.45 4.64 2.27
C ILE A 340 -1.43 3.31 3.01
N LEU A 341 -0.28 2.89 3.55
CA LEU A 341 -0.22 1.58 4.19
C LEU A 341 -1.01 1.56 5.50
N GLY A 342 -0.88 2.61 6.32
CA GLY A 342 -1.60 2.74 7.58
C GLY A 342 -3.10 2.97 7.36
N ILE A 343 -3.49 4.21 7.11
CA ILE A 343 -4.90 4.61 7.14
C ILE A 343 -5.69 4.03 5.97
N LEU A 344 -5.24 4.27 4.73
CA LEU A 344 -5.99 3.83 3.54
C LEU A 344 -5.98 2.29 3.42
N GLY A 345 -4.90 1.63 3.80
CA GLY A 345 -4.81 0.18 3.90
C GLY A 345 -5.87 -0.38 4.85
N CYS A 346 -6.01 0.22 6.04
CA CYS A 346 -7.06 -0.15 6.99
C CYS A 346 -8.47 0.11 6.43
N LEU A 347 -8.71 1.26 5.80
CA LEU A 347 -10.00 1.57 5.17
C LEU A 347 -10.37 0.58 4.05
N GLU A 348 -9.42 0.25 3.17
CA GLU A 348 -9.61 -0.71 2.08
C GLU A 348 -9.82 -2.15 2.60
N LEU A 349 -9.13 -2.52 3.69
CA LEU A 349 -9.24 -3.84 4.34
C LEU A 349 -10.49 -3.97 5.22
N GLY A 350 -10.97 -2.85 5.78
CA GLY A 350 -11.99 -2.81 6.83
C GLY A 350 -11.44 -3.00 8.24
N ALA A 351 -10.14 -2.84 8.44
CA ALA A 351 -9.48 -2.91 9.75
C ALA A 351 -9.59 -1.57 10.49
N THR A 352 -9.23 -1.57 11.77
CA THR A 352 -9.17 -0.34 12.58
C THR A 352 -7.75 0.19 12.60
N CYS A 353 -7.56 1.48 12.28
CA CYS A 353 -6.29 2.18 12.42
C CYS A 353 -6.32 3.06 13.69
N VAL A 354 -5.42 2.81 14.64
CA VAL A 354 -5.16 3.71 15.76
C VAL A 354 -3.99 4.61 15.38
N LEU A 355 -4.27 5.90 15.24
CA LEU A 355 -3.31 6.90 14.81
C LEU A 355 -2.97 7.85 15.96
N ALA A 356 -1.70 7.86 16.36
CA ALA A 356 -1.17 8.88 17.26
C ALA A 356 -0.42 9.98 16.50
N PRO A 357 -0.54 11.25 16.91
CA PRO A 357 0.06 12.39 16.20
C PRO A 357 1.60 12.40 16.23
N LYS A 358 2.18 11.76 17.25
CA LYS A 358 3.61 11.75 17.52
C LYS A 358 4.00 10.48 18.27
N PHE A 359 5.21 9.99 17.98
CA PHE A 359 5.78 8.88 18.72
C PHE A 359 6.11 9.28 20.17
N SER A 360 5.71 8.44 21.13
CA SER A 360 6.07 8.52 22.54
C SER A 360 6.41 7.12 23.04
N ALA A 361 7.67 6.86 23.38
CA ALA A 361 8.11 5.55 23.85
C ALA A 361 7.43 5.15 25.18
N SER A 362 7.21 6.13 26.07
CA SER A 362 6.54 5.89 27.36
C SER A 362 5.05 5.59 27.21
N CYS A 363 4.36 6.17 26.23
CA CYS A 363 2.92 5.96 26.02
C CYS A 363 2.61 4.78 25.08
N PHE A 364 3.56 4.37 24.24
CA PHE A 364 3.32 3.43 23.14
C PHE A 364 2.64 2.12 23.59
N TRP A 365 3.15 1.48 24.63
CA TRP A 365 2.62 0.22 25.10
C TRP A 365 1.28 0.36 25.83
N ASP A 366 1.06 1.49 26.52
CA ASP A 366 -0.23 1.81 27.13
C ASP A 366 -1.30 2.03 26.06
N ASP A 367 -0.97 2.77 25.00
CA ASP A 367 -1.86 2.95 23.85
C ASP A 367 -2.17 1.61 23.18
N CYS A 368 -1.16 0.75 23.00
CA CYS A 368 -1.36 -0.58 22.42
C CYS A 368 -2.31 -1.44 23.26
N ARG A 369 -2.14 -1.46 24.59
CA ARG A 369 -3.02 -2.20 25.51
C ARG A 369 -4.43 -1.62 25.52
N GLN A 370 -4.55 -0.30 25.63
CA GLN A 370 -5.84 0.39 25.71
C GLN A 370 -6.72 0.11 24.49
N HIS A 371 -6.11 0.03 23.30
CA HIS A 371 -6.85 -0.13 22.05
C HIS A 371 -6.83 -1.55 21.48
N GLY A 372 -6.26 -2.53 22.20
CA GLY A 372 -6.19 -3.91 21.74
C GLY A 372 -5.41 -4.06 20.42
N VAL A 373 -4.31 -3.31 20.28
CA VAL A 373 -3.50 -3.29 19.06
C VAL A 373 -2.92 -4.69 18.79
N THR A 374 -3.16 -5.19 17.57
CA THR A 374 -2.63 -6.49 17.10
C THR A 374 -1.47 -6.34 16.11
N VAL A 375 -1.38 -5.17 15.46
CA VAL A 375 -0.34 -4.89 14.45
C VAL A 375 0.25 -3.50 14.71
N ILE A 376 1.59 -3.40 14.72
CA ILE A 376 2.27 -2.10 14.78
C ILE A 376 2.91 -1.79 13.43
N LEU A 377 2.65 -0.60 12.89
CA LEU A 377 3.34 -0.09 11.72
C LEU A 377 4.44 0.87 12.16
N TYR A 378 5.68 0.55 11.82
CA TYR A 378 6.85 1.31 12.25
C TYR A 378 7.88 1.48 11.14
N VAL A 379 8.80 2.42 11.33
CA VAL A 379 9.99 2.61 10.49
C VAL A 379 11.20 2.90 11.37
N GLY A 380 12.39 2.53 10.89
CA GLY A 380 13.67 2.89 11.49
C GLY A 380 13.78 2.54 12.99
N GLU A 381 14.14 3.54 13.78
CA GLU A 381 14.60 3.41 15.17
C GLU A 381 13.51 3.14 16.20
N VAL A 382 12.23 3.14 15.80
CA VAL A 382 11.08 2.99 16.72
C VAL A 382 11.24 1.74 17.59
N LEU A 383 11.54 0.58 16.99
CA LEU A 383 11.72 -0.66 17.77
C LEU A 383 12.91 -0.57 18.73
N ARG A 384 14.01 0.09 18.35
CA ARG A 384 15.16 0.27 19.24
C ARG A 384 14.75 1.10 20.47
N TYR A 385 14.00 2.18 20.29
CA TYR A 385 13.51 2.98 21.42
C TYR A 385 12.59 2.17 22.33
N LEU A 386 11.69 1.37 21.76
CA LEU A 386 10.78 0.52 22.53
C LEU A 386 11.53 -0.57 23.32
N CYS A 387 12.51 -1.24 22.70
CA CYS A 387 13.34 -2.25 23.38
C CYS A 387 14.19 -1.67 24.51
N ASN A 388 14.53 -0.38 24.44
CA ASN A 388 15.31 0.32 25.47
C ASN A 388 14.43 1.02 26.53
N THR A 389 13.11 0.92 26.44
CA THR A 389 12.20 1.48 27.44
C THR A 389 12.17 0.58 28.67
N PRO A 390 12.19 1.12 29.91
CA PRO A 390 12.09 0.31 31.12
C PRO A 390 10.89 -0.62 31.09
N GLN A 391 11.08 -1.87 31.49
CA GLN A 391 9.99 -2.83 31.58
C GLN A 391 9.04 -2.40 32.69
N VAL A 392 7.86 -1.92 32.31
CA VAL A 392 6.75 -1.70 33.24
C VAL A 392 6.13 -3.08 33.49
N ARG A 393 6.34 -3.67 34.67
CA ARG A 393 5.66 -4.91 35.06
C ARG A 393 4.16 -4.62 35.12
N CYS A 394 3.40 -5.34 34.29
CA CYS A 394 1.93 -5.32 34.32
C CYS A 394 1.41 -6.05 35.55
#